data_AF-A0A5N9G1Q8-F1
#
_entry.id   AF-A0A5N9G1Q8-F1
#
_cell.length_a   1.000
_cell.length_b   1.000
_cell.length_c   1.000
_cell.angle_alpha   90.00
_cell.angle_beta   90.00
_cell.angle_gamma   90.00
#
_symmetry.space_group_name_H-M   'P 1'
#
loop_
_entity.id
_entity.type
_entity.pdbx_description
1 polymer ?
#
loop_
_entity_poly.entity_id
_entity_poly.type
_entity_poly.pdbx_seq_one_letter_code
_entity_poly.pdbx_strand_id
1 'polypeptide(L)'
;MGKLFSLQALSTALVFSVVLFVLSACAPAAAGQPGLPGYPGSAGISGAQGSQGEPGLPGLPGNPGPAGAPGLQGPAGPDGSDAVAPEGNIAVSKSRVTMSEEFSVSGSGFKPNEPVVIQLRIDSTLSPIIGGGRGSQVTANGAGAFEVSFDFVSQKGAVISRAGGPSTVFAQGGSGSKASAPLTIVSSSSPAGSVSASLAATPAEAGGTSVVYGAGFVAGEMVSIIGVGAADGVDKILAGGEANASGAFQIDVKAALDAGLYTLTARGSSNSEATAPLLVADK
;
A
#
# COMPACT_ATOMS: atom_id res chain seq x y z
N MET A 1 109.42 20.64 -36.40
CA MET A 1 110.36 19.53 -36.13
C MET A 1 109.54 18.25 -36.01
N GLY A 2 109.52 17.45 -37.06
CA GLY A 2 108.88 16.14 -37.04
C GLY A 2 109.81 15.09 -36.47
N LYS A 3 109.24 14.08 -35.81
CA LYS A 3 109.66 12.69 -36.01
C LYS A 3 108.39 11.88 -36.22
N LEU A 4 108.12 11.58 -37.50
CA LEU A 4 107.19 10.53 -37.91
C LEU A 4 107.64 9.23 -37.24
N PHE A 5 106.76 8.62 -36.45
CA PHE A 5 106.93 7.25 -35.99
C PHE A 5 106.90 6.32 -37.21
N SER A 6 107.97 5.55 -37.37
CA SER A 6 108.13 4.57 -38.45
C SER A 6 107.04 3.50 -38.37
N LEU A 7 106.33 3.26 -39.48
CA LEU A 7 105.33 2.19 -39.62
C LEU A 7 105.86 0.80 -39.23
N GLN A 8 107.18 0.61 -39.22
CA GLN A 8 107.80 -0.65 -38.79
C GLN A 8 107.69 -0.89 -37.28
N ALA A 9 107.58 0.15 -36.45
CA ALA A 9 107.42 0.02 -35.00
C ALA A 9 105.99 -0.39 -34.58
N LEU A 10 104.98 -0.06 -35.41
CA LEU A 10 103.60 -0.47 -35.17
C LEU A 10 103.36 -1.92 -35.58
N SER A 11 104.01 -2.36 -36.67
CA SER A 11 103.98 -3.75 -37.11
C SER A 11 104.65 -4.69 -36.10
N THR A 12 105.81 -4.31 -35.55
CA THR A 12 106.48 -5.14 -34.53
C THR A 12 105.71 -5.19 -33.21
N ALA A 13 105.08 -4.09 -32.78
CA ALA A 13 104.22 -4.08 -31.60
C ALA A 13 102.96 -4.95 -31.78
N LEU A 14 102.37 -4.96 -32.98
CA LEU A 14 101.19 -5.77 -33.28
C LEU A 14 101.53 -7.26 -33.40
N VAL A 15 102.66 -7.60 -34.04
CA VAL A 15 103.15 -8.99 -34.08
C VAL A 15 103.52 -9.49 -32.68
N PHE A 16 104.14 -8.66 -31.84
CA PHE A 16 104.47 -9.03 -30.46
C PHE A 16 103.21 -9.21 -29.59
N SER A 17 102.18 -8.37 -29.82
CA SER A 17 100.87 -8.48 -29.16
C SER A 17 100.11 -9.75 -29.57
N VAL A 18 100.14 -10.11 -30.87
CA VAL A 18 99.51 -11.34 -31.37
C VAL A 18 100.27 -12.59 -30.92
N VAL A 19 101.60 -12.55 -30.83
CA VAL A 19 102.41 -13.67 -30.32
C VAL A 19 102.19 -13.90 -28.82
N LEU A 20 102.02 -12.84 -28.02
CA LEU A 20 101.63 -12.96 -26.60
C LEU A 20 100.21 -13.51 -26.42
N PHE A 21 99.29 -13.19 -27.33
CA PHE A 21 97.92 -13.71 -27.28
C PHE A 21 97.83 -15.20 -27.68
N VAL A 22 98.68 -15.66 -28.62
CA VAL A 22 98.70 -17.05 -29.07
C VAL A 22 99.43 -17.98 -28.08
N LEU A 23 100.36 -17.47 -27.27
CA LEU A 23 101.06 -18.25 -26.22
C LEU A 23 100.24 -18.49 -24.93
N SER A 24 99.09 -17.82 -24.74
CA SER A 24 98.19 -18.06 -23.59
C SER A 24 97.13 -19.15 -23.82
N ALA A 25 97.11 -19.78 -25.00
CA ALA A 25 96.11 -20.77 -25.37
C ALA A 25 96.72 -22.16 -25.62
N CYS A 26 97.48 -22.69 -24.66
CA CYS A 26 97.82 -24.11 -24.64
C CYS A 26 98.02 -24.59 -23.20
N ALA A 27 96.95 -25.10 -22.59
CA ALA A 27 97.02 -25.99 -21.45
C ALA A 27 96.47 -27.36 -21.89
N PRO A 28 97.17 -28.47 -21.62
CA PRO A 28 96.73 -29.80 -22.04
C PRO A 28 95.45 -30.19 -21.31
N ALA A 29 94.50 -30.75 -22.06
CA ALA A 29 93.25 -31.29 -21.53
C ALA A 29 93.55 -32.41 -20.53
N ALA A 30 93.34 -32.13 -19.24
CA ALA A 30 93.21 -33.17 -18.25
C ALA A 30 91.97 -34.00 -18.57
N ALA A 31 92.13 -35.32 -18.66
CA ALA A 31 91.01 -36.24 -18.80
C ALA A 31 89.99 -35.96 -17.68
N GLY A 32 88.73 -35.71 -18.06
CA GLY A 32 87.67 -35.45 -17.11
C GLY A 32 87.51 -36.61 -16.13
N GLN A 33 87.40 -36.31 -14.84
CA GLN A 33 87.00 -37.29 -13.85
C GLN A 33 85.66 -37.92 -14.25
N PRO A 34 85.42 -39.22 -13.96
CA PRO A 34 84.09 -39.81 -14.15
C PRO A 34 83.04 -38.92 -13.49
N GLY A 35 81.94 -38.65 -14.20
CA GLY A 35 80.84 -37.88 -13.62
C GLY A 35 80.39 -38.51 -12.31
N LEU A 36 80.13 -37.68 -11.30
CA LEU A 36 79.55 -38.13 -10.04
C LEU A 36 78.28 -38.95 -10.33
N PRO A 37 78.00 -40.03 -9.56
CA PRO A 37 76.72 -40.72 -9.68
C PRO A 37 75.58 -39.72 -9.63
N GLY A 38 74.59 -39.89 -10.51
CA GLY A 38 73.41 -39.03 -10.50
C GLY A 38 72.77 -39.02 -9.10
N TYR A 39 72.36 -37.85 -8.62
CA TYR A 39 71.66 -37.74 -7.36
C TYR A 39 70.44 -38.68 -7.34
N PRO A 40 70.12 -39.31 -6.19
CA PRO A 40 68.86 -40.03 -6.06
C PRO A 40 67.70 -39.16 -6.53
N GLY A 41 66.77 -39.74 -7.29
CA GLY A 41 65.57 -39.02 -7.73
C GLY A 41 64.86 -38.38 -6.54
N SER A 42 64.41 -37.14 -6.69
CA SER A 42 63.65 -36.44 -5.64
C SER A 42 62.46 -37.30 -5.20
N ALA A 43 62.21 -37.35 -3.90
CA ALA A 43 61.04 -38.04 -3.35
C ALA A 43 59.77 -37.59 -4.10
N GLY A 44 58.93 -38.54 -4.47
CA GLY A 44 57.66 -38.24 -5.15
C GLY A 44 56.84 -37.26 -4.33
N ILE A 45 56.26 -36.26 -4.99
CA ILE A 45 55.39 -35.28 -4.35
C ILE A 45 54.27 -36.00 -3.59
N SER A 46 54.04 -35.64 -2.32
CA SER A 46 52.91 -36.13 -1.55
C SER A 46 51.62 -35.86 -2.32
N GLY A 47 50.75 -36.87 -2.43
CA GLY A 47 49.47 -36.72 -3.12
C GLY A 47 48.68 -35.53 -2.55
N ALA A 48 48.03 -34.77 -3.42
CA ALA A 48 47.22 -33.63 -3.00
C ALA A 48 46.16 -34.07 -1.98
N GLN A 49 46.02 -33.31 -0.89
CA GLN A 49 44.98 -33.54 0.10
C GLN A 49 43.62 -33.52 -0.62
N GLY A 50 42.81 -34.55 -0.39
CA GLY A 50 41.48 -34.64 -1.00
C GLY A 50 40.66 -33.39 -0.72
N SER A 51 39.89 -32.93 -1.71
CA SER A 51 39.02 -31.76 -1.57
C SER A 51 38.07 -31.95 -0.39
N GLN A 52 37.92 -30.91 0.42
CA GLN A 52 36.92 -30.88 1.48
C GLN A 52 35.54 -31.16 0.87
N GLY A 53 34.77 -32.09 1.47
CA GLY A 53 33.43 -32.41 1.00
C GLY A 53 32.53 -31.18 0.98
N GLU A 54 31.58 -31.14 0.04
CA GLU A 54 30.66 -30.02 -0.08
C GLU A 54 29.83 -29.85 1.20
N PRO A 55 29.52 -28.59 1.60
CA PRO A 55 28.60 -28.35 2.70
C PRO A 55 27.27 -29.06 2.46
N GLY A 56 26.68 -29.63 3.52
CA GLY A 56 25.37 -30.24 3.44
C GLY A 56 24.31 -29.24 2.97
N LEU A 57 23.29 -29.74 2.25
CA LEU A 57 22.19 -28.91 1.78
C LEU A 57 21.45 -28.25 2.97
N PRO A 58 20.98 -27.00 2.83
CA PRO A 58 20.10 -26.39 3.82
C PRO A 58 18.87 -27.26 4.09
N GLY A 59 18.44 -27.30 5.36
CA GLY A 59 17.21 -28.00 5.73
C GLY A 59 16.00 -27.43 4.98
N LEU A 60 15.00 -28.28 4.74
CA LEU A 60 13.74 -27.85 4.12
C LEU A 60 13.04 -26.81 5.00
N PRO A 61 12.36 -25.81 4.42
CA PRO A 61 11.50 -24.90 5.16
C PRO A 61 10.48 -25.67 6.01
N GLY A 62 10.20 -25.17 7.22
CA GLY A 62 9.15 -25.74 8.06
C GLY A 62 7.78 -25.66 7.37
N ASN A 63 6.90 -26.60 7.68
CA ASN A 63 5.52 -26.56 7.18
C ASN A 63 4.81 -25.29 7.66
N PRO A 64 3.88 -24.73 6.85
CA PRO A 64 3.01 -23.65 7.30
C PRO A 64 2.30 -24.01 8.61
N GLY A 65 2.14 -23.02 9.49
CA GLY A 65 1.37 -23.20 10.71
C GLY A 65 -0.09 -23.57 10.41
N PRO A 66 -0.80 -24.19 11.36
CA PRO A 66 -2.22 -24.48 11.21
C PRO A 66 -3.02 -23.17 11.02
N ALA A 67 -4.14 -23.27 10.30
CA ALA A 67 -5.09 -22.16 10.17
C ALA A 67 -5.55 -21.70 11.56
N GLY A 68 -5.71 -20.39 11.74
CA GLY A 68 -6.27 -19.83 12.97
C GLY A 68 -7.67 -20.38 13.25
N ALA A 69 -8.04 -20.46 14.54
CA ALA A 69 -9.39 -20.85 14.91
C ALA A 69 -10.43 -19.89 14.29
N PRO A 70 -11.64 -20.38 13.95
CA PRO A 70 -12.74 -19.50 13.57
C PRO A 70 -12.95 -18.40 14.60
N GLY A 71 -13.29 -17.19 14.14
CA GLY A 71 -13.65 -16.10 15.04
C GLY A 71 -14.80 -16.50 15.97
N LEU A 72 -14.84 -15.90 17.16
CA LEU A 72 -15.94 -16.12 18.10
C LEU A 72 -17.27 -15.72 17.43
N GLN A 73 -18.31 -16.51 17.67
CA GLN A 73 -19.67 -16.15 17.26
C GLN A 73 -20.01 -14.78 17.85
N GLY A 74 -20.60 -13.90 17.03
CA GLY A 74 -21.07 -12.60 17.51
C GLY A 74 -22.07 -12.76 18.67
N PRO A 75 -22.23 -11.73 19.52
CA PRO A 75 -23.21 -11.78 20.60
C PRO A 75 -24.60 -12.07 20.03
N ALA A 76 -25.42 -12.79 20.81
CA ALA A 76 -26.83 -12.96 20.47
C ALA A 76 -27.46 -11.58 20.24
N GLY A 77 -28.30 -11.48 19.21
CA GLY A 77 -29.11 -10.28 19.01
C GLY A 77 -29.94 -9.99 20.27
N PRO A 78 -30.32 -8.73 20.52
CA PRO A 78 -31.19 -8.39 21.64
C PRO A 78 -32.47 -9.24 21.61
N ASP A 79 -32.95 -9.64 22.80
CA ASP A 79 -34.13 -10.49 22.94
C ASP A 79 -35.33 -9.95 22.14
N GLY A 80 -35.93 -10.81 21.32
CA GLY A 80 -37.13 -10.50 20.54
C GLY A 80 -38.39 -10.27 21.38
N SER A 81 -38.30 -10.25 22.72
CA SER A 81 -39.43 -9.99 23.61
C SER A 81 -39.92 -8.54 23.57
N ASP A 82 -39.16 -7.62 22.94
CA ASP A 82 -39.62 -6.28 22.57
C ASP A 82 -40.24 -6.23 21.15
N ALA A 83 -40.16 -7.32 20.37
CA ALA A 83 -40.79 -7.42 19.06
C ALA A 83 -42.27 -7.76 19.20
N VAL A 84 -43.03 -6.77 19.69
CA VAL A 84 -44.45 -6.65 19.33
C VAL A 84 -44.46 -6.64 17.80
N ALA A 85 -45.29 -7.49 17.17
CA ALA A 85 -45.50 -7.45 15.72
C ALA A 85 -45.64 -5.97 15.30
N PRO A 86 -44.82 -5.45 14.38
CA PRO A 86 -44.74 -4.02 14.14
C PRO A 86 -46.12 -3.54 13.70
N GLU A 87 -46.85 -2.87 14.60
CA GLU A 87 -48.06 -2.16 14.22
C GLU A 87 -47.68 -1.11 13.15
N GLY A 88 -46.42 -0.64 13.14
CA GLY A 88 -45.85 0.17 12.06
C GLY A 88 -44.40 -0.12 11.70
N ASN A 89 -43.98 0.39 10.55
CA ASN A 89 -42.62 0.34 10.01
C ASN A 89 -42.01 1.75 10.02
N ILE A 90 -40.68 1.83 10.21
CA ILE A 90 -39.93 3.08 10.03
C ILE A 90 -38.70 2.87 9.15
N ALA A 91 -38.25 3.94 8.50
CA ALA A 91 -37.04 4.01 7.71
C ALA A 91 -36.25 5.26 8.08
N VAL A 92 -34.92 5.15 8.05
CA VAL A 92 -34.00 6.27 8.24
C VAL A 92 -33.39 6.59 6.89
N SER A 93 -33.36 7.86 6.48
CA SER A 93 -32.86 8.25 5.14
C SER A 93 -31.37 7.94 4.92
N LYS A 94 -30.63 7.69 6.00
CA LYS A 94 -29.23 7.27 5.99
C LYS A 94 -29.02 6.12 6.97
N SER A 95 -28.34 5.06 6.53
CA SER A 95 -27.95 3.92 7.38
C SER A 95 -26.75 4.23 8.27
N ARG A 96 -25.99 5.29 7.97
CA ARG A 96 -24.85 5.79 8.74
C ARG A 96 -24.91 7.31 8.85
N VAL A 97 -24.74 7.86 10.05
CA VAL A 97 -24.80 9.31 10.31
C VAL A 97 -23.75 9.73 11.33
N THR A 98 -23.31 10.99 11.29
CA THR A 98 -22.61 11.60 12.44
C THR A 98 -23.57 12.19 13.45
N MET A 99 -23.03 12.63 14.60
CA MET A 99 -23.81 13.28 15.65
C MET A 99 -24.44 14.61 15.24
N SER A 100 -23.82 15.32 14.30
CA SER A 100 -24.19 16.69 13.90
C SER A 100 -24.67 16.76 12.45
N GLU A 101 -25.03 15.60 11.88
CA GLU A 101 -25.47 15.50 10.50
C GLU A 101 -26.99 15.44 10.40
N GLU A 102 -27.51 16.09 9.36
CA GLU A 102 -28.92 16.06 9.05
C GLU A 102 -29.35 14.70 8.49
N PHE A 103 -30.49 14.21 8.97
CA PHE A 103 -31.16 13.03 8.44
C PHE A 103 -32.66 13.09 8.71
N SER A 104 -33.41 12.21 8.06
CA SER A 104 -34.86 12.11 8.22
C SER A 104 -35.28 10.70 8.61
N VAL A 105 -36.41 10.60 9.32
CA VAL A 105 -37.07 9.36 9.69
C VAL A 105 -38.49 9.41 9.17
N SER A 106 -38.87 8.41 8.39
CA SER A 106 -40.22 8.21 7.89
C SER A 106 -40.82 6.94 8.48
N GLY A 107 -42.15 6.90 8.59
CA GLY A 107 -42.85 5.74 9.10
C GLY A 107 -44.28 5.61 8.61
N SER A 108 -44.82 4.40 8.74
CA SER A 108 -46.21 4.06 8.43
C SER A 108 -46.75 2.98 9.38
N GLY A 109 -48.07 2.79 9.43
CA GLY A 109 -48.73 1.83 10.32
C GLY A 109 -49.04 2.35 11.73
N PHE A 110 -48.84 3.65 11.98
CA PHE A 110 -49.24 4.27 13.25
C PHE A 110 -50.74 4.55 13.25
N LYS A 111 -51.35 4.79 14.41
CA LYS A 111 -52.78 5.16 14.45
C LYS A 111 -52.97 6.57 13.85
N PRO A 112 -54.11 6.82 13.18
CA PRO A 112 -54.39 8.15 12.62
C PRO A 112 -54.30 9.25 13.67
N ASN A 113 -53.58 10.34 13.36
CA ASN A 113 -53.38 11.50 14.25
C ASN A 113 -52.67 11.19 15.58
N GLU A 114 -51.93 10.08 15.63
CA GLU A 114 -51.18 9.68 16.82
C GLU A 114 -49.87 10.47 16.96
N PRO A 115 -49.55 11.05 18.13
CA PRO A 115 -48.24 11.63 18.38
C PRO A 115 -47.20 10.52 18.51
N VAL A 116 -46.12 10.62 17.73
CA VAL A 116 -45.01 9.67 17.65
C VAL A 116 -43.74 10.33 18.17
N VAL A 117 -43.10 9.67 19.13
CA VAL A 117 -41.82 10.08 19.71
C VAL A 117 -40.69 9.28 19.08
N ILE A 118 -39.69 9.98 18.55
CA ILE A 118 -38.49 9.36 17.97
C ILE A 118 -37.35 9.38 18.99
N GLN A 119 -36.84 8.19 19.32
CA GLN A 119 -35.75 7.97 20.27
C GLN A 119 -34.63 7.18 19.60
N LEU A 120 -33.40 7.39 20.08
CA LEU A 120 -32.26 6.58 19.69
C LEU A 120 -31.90 5.70 20.88
N ARG A 121 -31.93 4.38 20.70
CA ARG A 121 -31.37 3.42 21.65
C ARG A 121 -29.92 3.15 21.28
N ILE A 122 -29.02 3.53 22.18
CA ILE A 122 -27.58 3.33 22.04
C ILE A 122 -27.16 2.03 22.75
N ASP A 123 -27.69 1.83 23.95
CA ASP A 123 -27.48 0.63 24.75
C ASP A 123 -28.67 0.42 25.71
N SER A 124 -28.59 -0.60 26.56
CA SER A 124 -29.65 -0.97 27.52
C SER A 124 -29.98 0.12 28.55
N THR A 125 -29.12 1.12 28.72
CA THR A 125 -29.25 2.17 29.74
C THR A 125 -29.50 3.56 29.15
N LEU A 126 -29.29 3.74 27.84
CA LEU A 126 -29.26 5.06 27.21
C LEU A 126 -30.14 5.08 25.95
N SER A 127 -31.31 5.73 26.09
CA SER A 127 -32.26 5.97 24.99
C SER A 127 -32.63 7.45 24.84
N PRO A 128 -31.70 8.32 24.40
CA PRO A 128 -31.97 9.74 24.22
C PRO A 128 -33.01 10.03 23.14
N ILE A 129 -33.69 11.16 23.32
CA ILE A 129 -34.55 11.76 22.30
C ILE A 129 -33.68 12.39 21.20
N ILE A 130 -33.95 12.05 19.93
CA ILE A 130 -33.21 12.56 18.76
C ILE A 130 -33.56 14.03 18.51
N GLY A 131 -32.57 14.85 18.15
CA GLY A 131 -32.76 16.27 17.84
C GLY A 131 -33.14 17.16 19.03
N GLY A 132 -33.17 16.59 20.25
CA GLY A 132 -33.61 17.29 21.46
C GLY A 132 -35.14 17.39 21.62
N GLY A 133 -35.59 18.10 22.66
CA GLY A 133 -36.98 18.06 23.13
C GLY A 133 -38.02 18.76 22.24
N ARG A 134 -37.62 19.46 21.17
CA ARG A 134 -38.55 20.17 20.27
C ARG A 134 -38.67 19.53 18.88
N GLY A 135 -37.78 18.62 18.49
CA GLY A 135 -37.77 17.99 17.16
C GLY A 135 -38.25 16.53 17.12
N SER A 136 -38.46 15.88 18.27
CA SER A 136 -38.70 14.43 18.30
C SER A 136 -40.15 13.99 18.31
N GLN A 137 -41.09 14.93 18.27
CA GLN A 137 -42.52 14.63 18.27
C GLN A 137 -43.08 14.99 16.90
N VAL A 138 -43.53 13.96 16.19
CA VAL A 138 -44.23 14.08 14.91
C VAL A 138 -45.60 13.45 15.05
N THR A 139 -46.63 14.04 14.46
CA THR A 139 -47.97 13.44 14.49
C THR A 139 -48.18 12.64 13.22
N ALA A 140 -48.56 11.36 13.34
CA ALA A 140 -48.95 10.55 12.21
C ALA A 140 -50.18 11.16 11.53
N ASN A 141 -50.21 11.20 10.21
CA ASN A 141 -51.33 11.73 9.45
C ASN A 141 -52.56 10.79 9.54
N GLY A 142 -53.65 11.14 8.85
CA GLY A 142 -54.88 10.33 8.82
C GLY A 142 -54.72 8.89 8.28
N ALA A 143 -53.62 8.61 7.57
CA ALA A 143 -53.28 7.28 7.07
C ALA A 143 -52.25 6.55 7.97
N GLY A 144 -51.87 7.12 9.10
CA GLY A 144 -50.89 6.50 10.01
C GLY A 144 -49.44 6.65 9.57
N ALA A 145 -49.15 7.58 8.66
CA ALA A 145 -47.80 7.83 8.16
C ALA A 145 -47.22 9.14 8.71
N PHE A 146 -45.89 9.22 8.83
CA PHE A 146 -45.19 10.42 9.25
C PHE A 146 -43.82 10.54 8.57
N GLU A 147 -43.29 11.76 8.56
CA GLU A 147 -41.90 12.05 8.22
C GLU A 147 -41.41 13.21 9.09
N VAL A 148 -40.17 13.11 9.58
CA VAL A 148 -39.54 14.14 10.40
C VAL A 148 -38.05 14.23 10.06
N SER A 149 -37.55 15.46 9.91
CA SER A 149 -36.14 15.76 9.71
C SER A 149 -35.50 16.25 11.00
N PHE A 150 -34.25 15.86 11.20
CA PHE A 150 -33.43 16.25 12.33
C PHE A 150 -32.14 16.87 11.82
N ASP A 151 -31.79 18.04 12.33
CA ASP A 151 -30.51 18.70 12.01
C ASP A 151 -29.31 17.95 12.62
N PHE A 152 -29.54 17.17 13.68
CA PHE A 152 -28.51 16.43 14.41
C PHE A 152 -29.10 15.26 15.20
N VAL A 153 -28.26 14.28 15.56
CA VAL A 153 -28.64 13.14 16.41
C VAL A 153 -28.73 13.56 17.88
N SER A 154 -27.61 14.05 18.45
CA SER A 154 -27.57 14.59 19.81
C SER A 154 -26.38 15.54 20.02
N GLN A 155 -26.60 16.60 20.80
CA GLN A 155 -25.53 17.51 21.25
C GLN A 155 -25.08 17.24 22.71
N LYS A 156 -25.68 16.27 23.40
CA LYS A 156 -25.33 15.96 24.79
C LYS A 156 -24.03 15.16 24.84
N GLY A 157 -23.01 15.69 25.53
CA GLY A 157 -21.69 15.04 25.63
C GLY A 157 -21.73 13.59 26.14
N ALA A 158 -22.60 13.28 27.10
CA ALA A 158 -22.79 11.92 27.63
C ALA A 158 -23.39 10.93 26.61
N VAL A 159 -24.07 11.43 25.57
CA VAL A 159 -24.60 10.64 24.46
C VAL A 159 -23.50 10.44 23.41
N ILE A 160 -22.78 11.51 23.07
CA ILE A 160 -21.72 11.51 22.06
C ILE A 160 -20.61 10.50 22.40
N SER A 161 -20.22 10.40 23.68
CA SER A 161 -19.14 9.50 24.10
C SER A 161 -19.46 8.01 24.04
N ARG A 162 -20.75 7.63 23.96
CA ARG A 162 -21.20 6.22 24.04
C ARG A 162 -21.79 5.68 22.75
N ALA A 163 -22.19 6.56 21.85
CA ALA A 163 -23.05 6.20 20.74
C ALA A 163 -22.31 5.73 19.47
N GLY A 164 -20.98 5.64 19.48
CA GLY A 164 -20.23 5.12 18.34
C GLY A 164 -20.58 3.66 18.04
N GLY A 165 -20.90 3.35 16.78
CA GLY A 165 -21.20 2.00 16.32
C GLY A 165 -22.69 1.75 16.03
N PRO A 166 -23.13 0.48 16.02
CA PRO A 166 -24.52 0.12 15.73
C PRO A 166 -25.45 0.65 16.83
N SER A 167 -26.55 1.25 16.42
CA SER A 167 -27.61 1.81 17.26
C SER A 167 -28.97 1.53 16.63
N THR A 168 -30.05 1.83 17.34
CA THR A 168 -31.41 1.61 16.84
C THR A 168 -32.25 2.85 17.03
N VAL A 169 -32.88 3.33 15.95
CA VAL A 169 -33.93 4.36 16.02
C VAL A 169 -35.23 3.67 16.39
N PHE A 170 -35.92 4.20 17.38
CA PHE A 170 -37.23 3.75 17.85
C PHE A 170 -38.25 4.85 17.63
N ALA A 171 -39.42 4.46 17.13
CA ALA A 171 -40.61 5.30 17.06
C ALA A 171 -41.67 4.71 17.99
N GLN A 172 -42.17 5.51 18.93
CA GLN A 172 -43.20 5.12 19.87
C GLN A 172 -44.37 6.11 19.78
N GLY A 173 -45.52 5.60 19.34
CA GLY A 173 -46.78 6.31 19.32
C GLY A 173 -47.45 6.36 20.70
N GLY A 174 -48.14 7.46 20.99
CA GLY A 174 -48.83 7.68 22.28
C GLY A 174 -49.99 6.72 22.56
N SER A 175 -50.48 6.01 21.55
CA SER A 175 -51.56 5.02 21.63
C SER A 175 -51.05 3.56 21.57
N GLY A 176 -49.73 3.36 21.64
CA GLY A 176 -49.08 2.06 21.76
C GLY A 176 -48.33 1.58 20.52
N SER A 177 -48.47 2.24 19.37
CA SER A 177 -47.79 1.85 18.13
C SER A 177 -46.27 1.90 18.32
N LYS A 178 -45.53 0.88 17.87
CA LYS A 178 -44.07 0.81 17.99
C LYS A 178 -43.43 0.34 16.69
N ALA A 179 -42.30 0.96 16.35
CA ALA A 179 -41.46 0.56 15.23
C ALA A 179 -39.99 0.86 15.52
N SER A 180 -39.08 0.17 14.84
CA SER A 180 -37.64 0.41 14.97
C SER A 180 -36.90 0.22 13.64
N ALA A 181 -35.80 0.95 13.46
CA ALA A 181 -34.89 0.81 12.33
C ALA A 181 -33.42 0.88 12.78
N PRO A 182 -32.52 0.13 12.14
CA PRO A 182 -31.09 0.19 12.46
C PRO A 182 -30.46 1.50 11.99
N LEU A 183 -29.46 1.97 12.74
CA LEU A 183 -28.65 3.15 12.40
C LEU A 183 -27.24 2.94 12.91
N THR A 184 -26.22 3.22 12.11
CA THR A 184 -24.83 3.22 12.59
C THR A 184 -24.35 4.64 12.82
N ILE A 185 -23.86 4.95 14.01
CA ILE A 185 -23.29 6.26 14.27
C ILE A 185 -21.79 6.19 14.12
N VAL A 186 -21.27 7.07 13.28
CA VAL A 186 -19.85 7.14 12.92
C VAL A 186 -19.27 8.47 13.40
N SER A 187 -18.00 8.45 13.78
CA SER A 187 -17.28 9.63 14.26
C SER A 187 -17.07 10.68 13.16
N SER A 188 -17.06 10.23 11.90
CA SER A 188 -17.13 11.04 10.69
C SER A 188 -18.02 10.30 9.69
N SER A 189 -18.93 11.01 9.03
CA SER A 189 -19.60 10.47 7.88
C SER A 189 -18.51 10.45 6.83
N SER A 190 -18.07 9.26 6.47
CA SER A 190 -17.62 9.08 5.10
C SER A 190 -18.91 9.28 4.30
N PRO A 191 -19.05 10.36 3.51
CA PRO A 191 -19.90 10.29 2.34
C PRO A 191 -19.55 8.97 1.67
N ALA A 192 -20.57 8.21 1.29
CA ALA A 192 -20.36 7.18 0.29
C ALA A 192 -19.58 7.83 -0.86
N GLY A 193 -18.48 7.20 -1.30
CA GLY A 193 -17.78 7.62 -2.51
C GLY A 193 -18.81 8.01 -3.56
N SER A 194 -18.71 9.20 -4.13
CA SER A 194 -19.67 9.66 -5.13
C SER A 194 -19.79 8.57 -6.20
N VAL A 195 -20.95 7.89 -6.24
CA VAL A 195 -21.21 6.76 -7.16
C VAL A 195 -21.17 7.16 -8.65
N SER A 196 -20.94 8.44 -8.91
CA SER A 196 -20.84 9.04 -10.24
C SER A 196 -19.41 9.43 -10.63
N ALA A 197 -18.42 9.30 -9.74
CA ALA A 197 -17.05 9.63 -10.07
C ALA A 197 -16.42 8.56 -10.97
N SER A 198 -15.77 8.99 -12.04
CA SER A 198 -15.08 8.13 -13.00
C SER A 198 -13.64 8.56 -13.15
N LEU A 199 -12.74 7.60 -13.34
CA LEU A 199 -11.33 7.83 -13.56
C LEU A 199 -10.88 7.08 -14.82
N ALA A 200 -9.98 7.68 -15.58
CA ALA A 200 -9.29 7.04 -16.69
C ALA A 200 -7.83 7.52 -16.71
N ALA A 201 -6.93 6.68 -17.18
CA ALA A 201 -5.52 7.02 -17.34
C ALA A 201 -5.00 6.54 -18.69
N THR A 202 -4.12 7.33 -19.31
CA THR A 202 -3.38 6.87 -20.49
C THR A 202 -2.27 5.92 -20.06
N PRO A 203 -1.93 4.88 -20.85
CA PRO A 203 -0.72 4.09 -20.60
C PRO A 203 0.53 4.97 -20.54
N ALA A 204 1.55 4.52 -19.80
CA ALA A 204 2.85 5.19 -19.73
C ALA A 204 3.99 4.19 -19.90
N GLU A 205 5.19 4.69 -20.23
CA GLU A 205 6.43 3.91 -20.12
C GLU A 205 7.03 4.06 -18.72
N ALA A 206 7.87 3.12 -18.30
CA ALA A 206 8.59 3.20 -17.03
C ALA A 206 9.42 4.50 -16.94
N GLY A 207 9.14 5.33 -15.92
CA GLY A 207 9.74 6.66 -15.77
C GLY A 207 9.13 7.75 -16.65
N GLY A 208 8.08 7.45 -17.42
CA GLY A 208 7.34 8.37 -18.28
C GLY A 208 6.22 9.12 -17.56
N THR A 209 5.36 9.77 -18.33
CA THR A 209 4.19 10.50 -17.81
C THR A 209 2.90 9.85 -18.31
N SER A 210 1.96 9.59 -17.40
CA SER A 210 0.57 9.25 -17.70
C SER A 210 -0.31 10.47 -17.47
N VAL A 211 -1.30 10.70 -18.33
CA VAL A 211 -2.35 11.69 -18.09
C VAL A 211 -3.54 10.99 -17.44
N VAL A 212 -3.99 11.50 -16.30
CA VAL A 212 -5.16 10.99 -15.56
C VAL A 212 -6.32 11.97 -15.70
N TYR A 213 -7.47 11.45 -16.12
CA TYR A 213 -8.72 12.17 -16.29
C TYR A 213 -9.74 11.72 -15.25
N GLY A 214 -10.35 12.67 -14.56
CA GLY A 214 -11.45 12.42 -13.64
C GLY A 214 -12.67 13.27 -13.95
N ALA A 215 -13.85 12.72 -13.67
CA ALA A 215 -15.14 13.42 -13.77
C ALA A 215 -16.08 12.93 -12.67
N GLY A 216 -17.11 13.72 -12.33
CA GLY A 216 -18.07 13.37 -11.27
C GLY A 216 -17.59 13.67 -9.85
N PHE A 217 -16.53 14.46 -9.73
CA PHE A 217 -16.02 15.01 -8.46
C PHE A 217 -16.80 16.28 -8.08
N VAL A 218 -16.73 16.70 -6.82
CA VAL A 218 -17.32 17.95 -6.33
C VAL A 218 -16.50 19.13 -6.87
N ALA A 219 -17.19 20.15 -7.39
CA ALA A 219 -16.54 21.34 -7.93
C ALA A 219 -15.64 22.02 -6.89
N GLY A 220 -14.39 22.31 -7.25
CA GLY A 220 -13.39 22.93 -6.38
C GLY A 220 -12.79 21.98 -5.33
N GLU A 221 -13.08 20.67 -5.37
CA GLU A 221 -12.51 19.75 -4.41
C GLU A 221 -11.05 19.38 -4.76
N MET A 222 -10.22 19.27 -3.73
CA MET A 222 -8.85 18.79 -3.89
C MET A 222 -8.86 17.28 -4.10
N VAL A 223 -8.18 16.80 -5.13
CA VAL A 223 -8.10 15.39 -5.50
C VAL A 223 -6.66 14.89 -5.36
N SER A 224 -6.48 13.75 -4.70
CA SER A 224 -5.20 13.04 -4.62
C SER A 224 -5.26 11.77 -5.47
N ILE A 225 -4.23 11.54 -6.28
CA ILE A 225 -4.07 10.33 -7.09
C ILE A 225 -3.08 9.39 -6.38
N ILE A 226 -3.56 8.21 -6.04
CA ILE A 226 -2.80 7.16 -5.35
C ILE A 226 -2.68 5.98 -6.32
N GLY A 227 -1.48 5.42 -6.49
CA GLY A 227 -1.26 4.19 -7.25
C GLY A 227 -0.87 3.05 -6.33
N VAL A 228 -1.52 1.90 -6.51
CA VAL A 228 -1.18 0.64 -5.84
C VAL A 228 -0.68 -0.34 -6.89
N GLY A 229 0.57 -0.77 -6.77
CA GLY A 229 1.15 -1.75 -7.70
C GLY A 229 0.62 -3.15 -7.43
N ALA A 230 0.32 -3.90 -8.49
CA ALA A 230 -0.16 -5.28 -8.36
C ALA A 230 0.85 -6.23 -7.66
N ALA A 231 2.15 -5.88 -7.70
CA ALA A 231 3.22 -6.70 -7.15
C ALA A 231 3.59 -6.35 -5.70
N ASP A 232 3.59 -5.07 -5.33
CA ASP A 232 4.03 -4.58 -4.02
C ASP A 232 2.86 -4.25 -3.08
N GLY A 233 1.68 -3.93 -3.61
CA GLY A 233 0.49 -3.59 -2.82
C GLY A 233 0.64 -2.32 -1.98
N VAL A 234 1.64 -1.50 -2.26
CA VAL A 234 1.95 -0.30 -1.48
C VAL A 234 1.33 0.93 -2.13
N ASP A 235 0.54 1.67 -1.35
CA ASP A 235 -0.02 2.97 -1.74
C ASP A 235 1.09 3.99 -1.99
N LYS A 236 1.17 4.54 -3.21
CA LYS A 236 2.08 5.63 -3.58
C LYS A 236 1.26 6.83 -4.00
N ILE A 237 1.44 7.97 -3.34
CA ILE A 237 0.85 9.25 -3.80
C ILE A 237 1.61 9.69 -5.05
N LEU A 238 0.91 9.77 -6.17
CA LEU A 238 1.52 10.05 -7.47
C LEU A 238 1.37 11.51 -7.88
N ALA A 239 0.22 12.11 -7.58
CA ALA A 239 -0.07 13.50 -7.90
C ALA A 239 -1.25 14.03 -7.08
N GLY A 240 -1.47 15.34 -7.16
CA GLY A 240 -2.67 15.98 -6.66
C GLY A 240 -3.11 17.12 -7.57
N GLY A 241 -4.38 17.49 -7.49
CA GLY A 241 -4.96 18.59 -8.26
C GLY A 241 -6.29 19.03 -7.68
N GLU A 242 -7.03 19.83 -8.43
CA GLU A 242 -8.33 20.36 -8.03
C GLU A 242 -9.34 20.08 -9.15
N ALA A 243 -10.54 19.64 -8.76
CA ALA A 243 -11.65 19.50 -9.70
C ALA A 243 -12.18 20.88 -10.09
N ASN A 244 -12.39 21.10 -11.39
CA ASN A 244 -12.93 22.36 -11.91
C ASN A 244 -14.41 22.54 -11.55
N ALA A 245 -15.02 23.64 -12.01
CA ALA A 245 -16.42 23.97 -11.74
C ALA A 245 -17.44 22.90 -12.23
N SER A 246 -17.05 22.03 -13.17
CA SER A 246 -17.89 20.90 -13.63
C SER A 246 -17.55 19.57 -12.94
N GLY A 247 -16.68 19.57 -11.92
CA GLY A 247 -16.30 18.34 -11.22
C GLY A 247 -15.34 17.46 -11.99
N ALA A 248 -14.60 18.03 -12.94
CA ALA A 248 -13.64 17.32 -13.79
C ALA A 248 -12.21 17.81 -13.55
N PHE A 249 -11.23 16.94 -13.80
CA PHE A 249 -9.82 17.30 -13.74
C PHE A 249 -9.00 16.52 -14.77
N GLN A 250 -7.84 17.08 -15.09
CA GLN A 250 -6.78 16.43 -15.87
C GLN A 250 -5.47 16.67 -15.13
N ILE A 251 -4.78 15.59 -14.75
CA ILE A 251 -3.54 15.66 -13.95
C ILE A 251 -2.47 14.81 -14.63
N ASP A 252 -1.30 15.42 -14.85
CA ASP A 252 -0.12 14.71 -15.30
C ASP A 252 0.52 13.98 -14.13
N VAL A 253 0.57 12.66 -14.23
CA VAL A 253 1.21 11.79 -13.27
C VAL A 253 2.55 11.36 -13.85
N LYS A 254 3.65 11.85 -13.28
CA LYS A 254 4.98 11.27 -13.56
C LYS A 254 5.00 9.87 -12.94
N ALA A 255 4.95 8.86 -13.79
CA ALA A 255 5.10 7.47 -13.41
C ALA A 255 6.57 7.24 -13.06
N ALA A 256 7.01 7.72 -11.90
CA ALA A 256 8.19 7.19 -11.19
C ALA A 256 7.87 5.78 -10.65
N LEU A 257 7.22 4.99 -11.48
CA LEU A 257 6.70 3.66 -11.25
C LEU A 257 7.48 2.75 -12.18
N ASP A 258 7.86 1.60 -11.65
CA ASP A 258 8.43 0.52 -12.45
C ASP A 258 7.39 0.00 -13.45
N ALA A 259 7.81 -0.76 -14.44
CA ALA A 259 6.88 -1.41 -15.35
C ALA A 259 5.95 -2.35 -14.58
N GLY A 260 4.66 -2.31 -14.90
CA GLY A 260 3.65 -3.08 -14.19
C GLY A 260 2.23 -2.55 -14.37
N LEU A 261 1.28 -3.28 -13.78
CA LEU A 261 -0.11 -2.87 -13.69
C LEU A 261 -0.38 -2.26 -12.32
N TYR A 262 -1.01 -1.09 -12.33
CA TYR A 262 -1.37 -0.34 -11.13
C TYR A 262 -2.88 -0.13 -11.08
N THR A 263 -3.44 -0.18 -9.88
CA THR A 263 -4.75 0.41 -9.60
C THR A 263 -4.54 1.84 -9.16
N LEU A 264 -5.02 2.80 -9.95
CA LEU A 264 -5.13 4.18 -9.54
C LEU A 264 -6.41 4.38 -8.74
N THR A 265 -6.30 5.12 -7.65
CA THR A 265 -7.41 5.61 -6.84
C THR A 265 -7.31 7.13 -6.77
N ALA A 266 -8.33 7.81 -7.27
CA ALA A 266 -8.51 9.24 -7.08
C ALA A 266 -9.43 9.47 -5.89
N ARG A 267 -8.94 10.16 -4.85
CA ARG A 267 -9.72 10.50 -3.65
C ARG A 267 -9.84 12.02 -3.51
N GLY A 268 -11.08 12.50 -3.50
CA GLY A 268 -11.44 13.91 -3.31
C GLY A 268 -11.60 14.28 -1.84
N SER A 269 -11.37 15.55 -1.50
CA SER A 269 -11.55 16.10 -0.14
C SER A 269 -13.00 16.10 0.34
N SER A 270 -13.96 16.00 -0.57
CA SER A 270 -15.39 15.82 -0.27
C SER A 270 -15.81 14.35 -0.30
N ASN A 271 -14.82 13.44 -0.23
CA ASN A 271 -14.97 11.99 -0.29
C ASN A 271 -15.56 11.46 -1.60
N SER A 272 -15.35 12.15 -2.72
CA SER A 272 -15.44 11.50 -4.02
C SER A 272 -14.35 10.46 -4.16
N GLU A 273 -14.65 9.30 -4.73
CA GLU A 273 -13.64 8.27 -4.98
C GLU A 273 -13.90 7.58 -6.32
N ALA A 274 -12.86 7.41 -7.14
CA ALA A 274 -12.92 6.67 -8.39
C ALA A 274 -11.62 5.90 -8.61
N THR A 275 -11.70 4.78 -9.33
CA THR A 275 -10.54 3.94 -9.63
C THR A 275 -10.37 3.71 -11.13
N ALA A 276 -9.13 3.51 -11.56
CA ALA A 276 -8.79 3.16 -12.94
C ALA A 276 -7.55 2.28 -13.00
N PRO A 277 -7.44 1.34 -13.95
CA PRO A 277 -6.18 0.68 -14.21
C PRO A 277 -5.19 1.65 -14.89
N LEU A 278 -3.91 1.52 -14.55
CA LEU A 278 -2.80 2.13 -15.27
C LEU A 278 -1.80 1.05 -15.66
N LEU A 279 -1.52 0.94 -16.95
CA LEU A 279 -0.46 0.11 -17.49
C LEU A 279 0.81 0.95 -17.65
N VAL A 280 1.88 0.55 -16.97
CA VAL A 280 3.23 1.07 -17.17
C VAL A 280 4.03 0.02 -17.94
N ALA A 281 4.34 0.31 -19.20
CA ALA A 281 5.11 -0.60 -20.06
C ALA A 281 6.61 -0.45 -19.82
N ASP A 282 7.35 -1.54 -20.03
CA ASP A 282 8.80 -1.47 -20.21
C ASP A 282 9.14 -0.60 -21.43
N LYS A 283 10.35 0.00 -21.40
CA LYS A 283 10.90 0.75 -22.53
C LYS A 283 11.33 -0.16 -23.68
#